data_AF-A0A8J5V2P6-F1
#
_entry.id   AF-A0A8J5V2P6-F1
#
_cell.length_a   1.000
_cell.length_b   1.000
_cell.length_c   1.000
_cell.angle_alpha   90.00
_cell.angle_beta   90.00
_cell.angle_gamma   90.00
#
_symmetry.space_group_name_H-M   'P 1'
#
loop_
_entity.id
_entity.type
_entity.pdbx_description
1 polymer ?
#
loop_
_entity_poly.entity_id
_entity_poly.type
_entity_poly.pdbx_seq_one_letter_code
_entity_poly.pdbx_strand_id
1 'polypeptide(L)'
;MKLHQKPCRGHLARKFIKECWSKCGCNMQCGNRVVQRGITCNLQVFFTGEGKGWGLRTLDELPKGAFVCEYVGEVLTNTELHERTVENMNNGRHTYPVLLDADWGSEGVLKDEEALSLDSTFYGNVGRFINHRCYDANLVEIPVEVETPDHHYYHLAFFTTKKVEAFEELTWDYGIDFDDDKQPVKAFTCLCGSRYCRGRRHPRKRGKAAAK
;
A
#
# COMPACT_ATOMS: atom_id res chain seq x y z
N MET A 1 23.47 -1.73 -36.38
CA MET A 1 23.63 -0.71 -35.31
C MET A 1 23.52 -1.40 -33.96
N LYS A 2 24.61 -1.46 -33.19
CA LYS A 2 24.61 -2.08 -31.85
C LYS A 2 24.00 -1.08 -30.86
N LEU A 3 22.77 -1.34 -30.39
CA LEU A 3 22.14 -0.58 -29.32
C LEU A 3 22.85 -0.92 -28.00
N HIS A 4 23.74 -0.04 -27.54
CA HIS A 4 24.21 -0.08 -26.17
C HIS A 4 23.04 0.23 -25.24
N GLN A 5 22.45 -0.80 -24.62
CA GLN A 5 21.53 -0.68 -23.50
C GLN A 5 22.29 -0.08 -22.31
N LYS A 6 22.27 1.25 -22.16
CA LYS A 6 22.65 1.86 -20.89
C LYS A 6 21.59 1.47 -19.85
N PRO A 7 21.97 1.04 -18.63
CA PRO A 7 21.00 0.78 -17.57
C PRO A 7 20.23 2.06 -17.25
N CYS A 8 18.91 1.96 -17.13
CA CYS A 8 18.07 3.10 -16.76
C CYS A 8 18.46 3.58 -15.35
N ARG A 9 18.86 4.85 -15.22
CA ARG A 9 19.37 5.42 -13.95
C ARG A 9 18.26 5.88 -12.99
N GLY A 10 17.06 5.33 -13.10
CA GLY A 10 15.88 5.73 -12.31
C GLY A 10 15.40 7.15 -12.65
N HIS A 11 14.12 7.32 -12.92
CA HIS A 11 13.52 8.64 -13.10
C HIS A 11 12.99 9.11 -11.74
N LEU A 12 13.63 10.12 -11.14
CA LEU A 12 13.40 10.58 -9.76
C LEU A 12 12.13 11.43 -9.54
N ALA A 13 11.26 11.58 -10.54
CA ALA A 13 10.19 12.59 -10.53
C ALA A 13 8.89 12.10 -11.16
N ARG A 14 8.45 10.88 -10.86
CA ARG A 14 7.13 10.42 -11.33
C ARG A 14 6.22 10.08 -10.16
N LYS A 15 4.98 10.60 -10.21
CA LYS A 15 3.87 10.20 -9.33
C LYS A 15 3.60 8.68 -9.43
N PHE A 16 4.03 8.03 -10.50
CA PHE A 16 3.87 6.59 -10.78
C PHE A 16 4.99 6.03 -11.69
N ILE A 17 5.17 4.71 -11.69
CA ILE A 17 6.09 4.01 -12.60
C ILE A 17 5.35 3.62 -13.88
N LYS A 18 5.96 3.83 -15.05
CA LYS A 18 5.49 3.24 -16.32
C LYS A 18 6.44 2.14 -16.73
N GLU A 19 5.98 0.90 -16.70
CA GLU A 19 6.78 -0.22 -17.16
C GLU A 19 6.81 -0.32 -18.69
N CYS A 20 7.80 -1.04 -19.22
CA CYS A 20 7.89 -1.27 -20.65
C CYS A 20 6.74 -2.16 -21.15
N TRP A 21 6.29 -1.86 -22.38
CA TRP A 21 5.23 -2.56 -23.10
C TRP A 21 5.80 -3.40 -24.24
N SER A 22 4.96 -4.23 -24.85
CA SER A 22 5.28 -5.07 -26.02
C SER A 22 6.00 -4.29 -27.12
N LYS A 23 5.61 -3.03 -27.36
CA LYS A 23 6.19 -2.13 -28.37
C LYS A 23 7.55 -1.52 -28.01
N CYS A 24 8.06 -1.70 -26.79
CA CYS A 24 9.37 -1.18 -26.39
C CYS A 24 10.55 -1.91 -27.07
N GLY A 25 10.31 -3.06 -27.71
CA GLY A 25 11.36 -3.87 -28.35
C GLY A 25 12.28 -4.63 -27.37
N CYS A 26 12.02 -4.53 -26.06
CA CYS A 26 12.71 -5.30 -25.02
C CYS A 26 11.88 -6.52 -24.59
N ASN A 27 12.55 -7.53 -24.03
CA ASN A 27 11.92 -8.74 -23.50
C ASN A 27 11.57 -8.60 -22.00
N MET A 28 11.05 -9.69 -21.40
CA MET A 28 10.66 -9.75 -19.98
C MET A 28 11.82 -9.56 -18.98
N GLN A 29 13.07 -9.70 -19.41
CA GLN A 29 14.25 -9.44 -18.58
C GLN A 29 14.64 -7.94 -18.57
N CYS A 30 13.84 -7.08 -19.20
CA CYS A 30 14.03 -5.63 -19.11
C CYS A 30 13.97 -5.17 -17.64
N GLY A 31 14.93 -4.32 -17.25
CA GLY A 31 14.95 -3.72 -15.91
C GLY A 31 13.70 -2.89 -15.57
N ASN A 32 12.93 -2.47 -16.57
CA ASN A 32 11.68 -1.72 -16.42
C ASN A 32 10.43 -2.60 -16.62
N ARG A 33 10.47 -3.85 -16.15
CA ARG A 33 9.34 -4.82 -16.14
C ARG A 33 9.31 -5.60 -14.82
N VAL A 34 9.57 -4.92 -13.71
CA VAL A 34 9.75 -5.54 -12.39
C VAL A 34 8.44 -6.11 -11.86
N VAL A 35 7.37 -5.31 -11.86
CA VAL A 35 6.04 -5.70 -11.38
C VAL A 35 5.43 -6.76 -12.30
N GLN A 36 5.57 -6.60 -13.62
CA GLN A 36 5.13 -7.61 -14.60
C GLN A 36 5.76 -9.00 -14.41
N ARG A 37 6.88 -9.13 -13.70
CA ARG A 37 7.49 -10.44 -13.39
C ARG A 37 6.93 -11.10 -12.13
N GLY A 38 6.10 -10.40 -11.36
CA GLY A 38 5.52 -10.93 -10.13
C GLY A 38 6.52 -11.07 -8.99
N ILE A 39 6.07 -11.72 -7.92
CA ILE A 39 6.81 -11.88 -6.66
C ILE A 39 8.06 -12.76 -6.91
N THR A 40 9.22 -12.27 -6.49
CA THR A 40 10.50 -12.98 -6.62
C THR A 40 11.21 -13.23 -5.29
N CYS A 41 10.75 -12.60 -4.20
CA CYS A 41 11.25 -12.85 -2.85
C CYS A 41 10.42 -13.93 -2.15
N ASN A 42 11.02 -14.61 -1.18
CA ASN A 42 10.33 -15.56 -0.33
C ASN A 42 9.54 -14.81 0.73
N LEU A 43 8.22 -15.02 0.73
CA LEU A 43 7.29 -14.38 1.65
C LEU A 43 6.62 -15.44 2.52
N GLN A 44 6.32 -15.08 3.76
CA GLN A 44 5.61 -15.93 4.69
C GLN A 44 4.51 -15.15 5.41
N VAL A 45 3.28 -15.67 5.30
CA VAL A 45 2.18 -15.26 6.17
C VAL A 45 2.39 -15.92 7.54
N PHE A 46 2.39 -15.13 8.60
CA PHE A 46 2.66 -15.59 9.96
C PHE A 46 1.73 -14.92 10.96
N PHE A 47 1.53 -15.53 12.12
CA PHE A 47 0.75 -14.91 13.19
C PHE A 47 1.63 -13.99 14.04
N THR A 48 1.24 -12.73 14.19
CA THR A 48 2.00 -11.72 14.93
C THR A 48 1.85 -11.91 16.44
N GLY A 49 2.93 -11.69 17.19
CA GLY A 49 2.90 -11.77 18.67
C GLY A 49 2.29 -10.55 19.36
N GLU A 50 2.08 -9.45 18.63
CA GLU A 50 1.68 -8.14 19.16
C GLU A 50 0.16 -7.91 19.17
N GLY A 51 -0.62 -8.93 18.79
CA GLY A 51 -2.09 -8.83 18.74
C GLY A 51 -2.64 -8.18 17.46
N LYS A 52 -1.84 -8.03 16.41
CA LYS A 52 -2.28 -7.54 15.09
C LYS A 52 -2.94 -8.62 14.22
N GLY A 53 -2.94 -9.87 14.70
CA GLY A 53 -3.44 -11.02 13.94
C GLY A 53 -2.39 -11.56 12.96
N TRP A 54 -2.81 -11.92 11.76
CA TRP A 54 -1.90 -12.36 10.69
C TRP A 54 -1.07 -11.18 10.15
N GLY A 55 0.16 -11.46 9.77
CA GLY A 55 1.11 -10.51 9.20
C GLY A 55 1.87 -11.13 8.02
N LEU A 56 2.57 -10.30 7.27
CA LEU A 56 3.48 -10.72 6.21
C LEU A 56 4.92 -10.43 6.63
N ARG A 57 5.83 -11.38 6.40
CA ARG A 57 7.28 -11.17 6.54
C ARG A 57 8.02 -11.72 5.34
N THR A 58 9.24 -11.23 5.10
CA THR A 58 10.16 -11.83 4.15
C THR A 58 11.00 -12.92 4.83
N LEU A 59 11.41 -13.94 4.07
CA LEU A 59 12.38 -14.95 4.51
C LEU A 59 13.81 -14.62 4.04
N ASP A 60 13.96 -13.61 3.19
CA ASP A 60 15.23 -13.18 2.63
C ASP A 60 15.60 -11.78 3.15
N GLU A 61 16.87 -11.41 3.04
CA GLU A 61 17.26 -10.00 3.16
C GLU A 61 16.81 -9.24 1.89
N LEU A 62 16.11 -8.13 2.06
CA LEU A 62 15.67 -7.28 0.94
C LEU A 62 16.43 -5.95 0.95
N PRO A 63 17.08 -5.55 -0.16
CA PRO A 63 17.69 -4.23 -0.27
C PRO A 63 16.62 -3.14 -0.34
N LYS A 64 17.00 -1.89 -0.07
CA LYS A 64 16.14 -0.72 -0.30
C LYS A 64 15.72 -0.63 -1.77
N GLY A 65 14.44 -0.37 -2.03
CA GLY A 65 13.86 -0.27 -3.37
C GLY A 65 13.50 -1.61 -4.01
N ALA A 66 13.57 -2.71 -3.27
CA ALA A 66 13.16 -4.02 -3.75
C ALA A 66 11.64 -4.09 -3.91
N PHE A 67 11.17 -4.63 -5.03
CA PHE A 67 9.77 -4.98 -5.22
C PHE A 67 9.39 -6.18 -4.35
N VAL A 68 8.27 -6.08 -3.64
CA VAL A 68 7.77 -7.12 -2.74
C VAL A 68 6.60 -7.85 -3.37
N CYS A 69 5.47 -7.16 -3.53
CA CYS A 69 4.28 -7.69 -4.17
C CYS A 69 3.37 -6.55 -4.63
N GLU A 70 2.41 -6.88 -5.48
CA GLU A 70 1.26 -6.02 -5.75
C GLU A 70 0.24 -6.13 -4.61
N TYR A 71 -0.55 -5.09 -4.37
CA TYR A 71 -1.77 -5.15 -3.58
C TYR A 71 -2.94 -5.44 -4.51
N VAL A 72 -3.46 -6.67 -4.47
CA VAL A 72 -4.54 -7.12 -5.34
C VAL A 72 -5.82 -7.28 -4.53
N GLY A 73 -6.92 -6.79 -5.08
CA GLY A 73 -8.27 -6.89 -4.54
C GLY A 73 -9.33 -6.75 -5.63
N GLU A 74 -10.60 -6.72 -5.22
CA GLU A 74 -11.70 -6.30 -6.10
C GLU A 74 -11.61 -4.79 -6.32
N VAL A 75 -11.70 -4.35 -7.58
CA VAL A 75 -11.83 -2.93 -7.92
C VAL A 75 -13.29 -2.53 -7.79
N LEU A 76 -13.57 -1.55 -6.94
CA LEU A 76 -14.91 -1.04 -6.65
C LEU A 76 -14.91 0.48 -6.77
N THR A 77 -16.05 1.05 -7.14
CA THR A 77 -16.32 2.48 -6.97
C THR A 77 -16.52 2.82 -5.49
N ASN A 78 -16.37 4.10 -5.12
CA ASN A 78 -16.67 4.55 -3.75
C ASN A 78 -18.13 4.26 -3.35
N THR A 79 -19.07 4.31 -4.30
CA THR A 79 -20.48 3.96 -4.07
C THR A 79 -20.64 2.48 -3.69
N GLU A 80 -20.11 1.55 -4.49
CA GLU A 80 -20.17 0.11 -4.21
C GLU A 80 -19.48 -0.24 -2.87
N LEU A 81 -18.36 0.43 -2.58
CA LEU A 81 -17.64 0.27 -1.34
C LEU A 81 -18.44 0.75 -0.12
N HIS A 82 -19.16 1.88 -0.26
CA HIS A 82 -20.03 2.40 0.79
C HIS A 82 -21.17 1.43 1.09
N GLU A 83 -21.85 0.94 0.06
CA GLU A 83 -22.94 -0.04 0.19
C GLU A 83 -22.46 -1.32 0.90
N ARG A 84 -21.34 -1.89 0.46
CA ARG A 84 -20.71 -3.06 1.11
C ARG A 84 -20.35 -2.78 2.57
N THR A 85 -19.88 -1.58 2.88
CA THR A 85 -19.48 -1.22 4.25
C THR A 85 -20.70 -1.16 5.17
N VAL A 86 -21.81 -0.57 4.72
CA VAL A 86 -23.08 -0.53 5.46
C VAL A 86 -23.61 -1.94 5.72
N GLU A 87 -23.53 -2.84 4.76
CA GLU A 87 -23.92 -4.25 4.95
C GLU A 87 -23.02 -4.99 5.94
N ASN A 88 -21.69 -4.78 5.85
CA ASN A 88 -20.70 -5.46 6.68
C ASN A 88 -20.67 -4.99 8.14
N MET A 89 -21.11 -3.76 8.43
CA MET A 89 -21.23 -3.24 9.80
C MET A 89 -22.12 -4.13 10.69
N ASN A 90 -23.16 -4.74 10.12
CA ASN A 90 -24.04 -5.66 10.86
C ASN A 90 -23.35 -6.99 11.22
N ASN A 91 -22.25 -7.33 10.54
CA ASN A 91 -21.52 -8.58 10.71
C ASN A 91 -20.21 -8.41 11.50
N GLY A 92 -19.91 -7.21 12.00
CA GLY A 92 -18.66 -6.92 12.72
C GLY A 92 -17.39 -7.06 11.87
N ARG A 93 -17.51 -6.99 10.53
CA ARG A 93 -16.37 -7.07 9.61
C ARG A 93 -15.84 -5.67 9.32
N HIS A 94 -14.55 -5.48 9.55
CA HIS A 94 -13.86 -4.24 9.20
C HIS A 94 -13.26 -4.35 7.80
N THR A 95 -13.68 -3.46 6.89
CA THR A 95 -13.08 -3.27 5.57
C THR A 95 -12.06 -2.14 5.64
N TYR A 96 -10.87 -2.34 5.07
CA TYR A 96 -9.87 -1.27 4.89
C TYR A 96 -9.56 -1.18 3.40
N PRO A 97 -10.42 -0.49 2.63
CA PRO A 97 -10.20 -0.29 1.21
C PRO A 97 -8.97 0.58 1.00
N VAL A 98 -8.23 0.28 -0.06
CA VAL A 98 -7.12 1.12 -0.53
C VAL A 98 -7.61 1.94 -1.70
N LEU A 99 -7.61 3.27 -1.57
CA LEU A 99 -7.96 4.16 -2.66
C LEU A 99 -6.99 3.93 -3.83
N LEU A 100 -7.53 3.55 -4.99
CA LEU A 100 -6.82 3.65 -6.25
C LEU A 100 -6.94 5.10 -6.68
N ASP A 101 -5.99 5.91 -6.24
CA ASP A 101 -5.99 7.34 -6.56
C ASP A 101 -5.87 7.51 -8.07
N ALA A 102 -7.01 7.68 -8.73
CA ALA A 102 -7.12 7.90 -10.16
C ALA A 102 -6.65 9.32 -10.55
N ASP A 103 -6.24 10.16 -9.58
CA ASP A 103 -5.75 11.52 -9.79
C ASP A 103 -4.21 11.63 -9.92
N TRP A 104 -3.49 10.50 -10.06
CA TRP A 104 -2.04 10.54 -10.28
C TRP A 104 -1.61 11.14 -11.63
N GLY A 105 -2.56 11.44 -12.52
CA GLY A 105 -2.34 12.10 -13.81
C GLY A 105 -3.32 13.21 -14.22
N SER A 106 -4.43 13.42 -13.50
CA SER A 106 -5.39 14.51 -13.77
C SER A 106 -5.15 15.74 -12.90
N GLU A 107 -5.58 16.91 -13.35
CA GLU A 107 -5.55 18.17 -12.57
C GLU A 107 -6.89 18.46 -11.87
N GLY A 108 -7.77 17.46 -11.74
CA GLY A 108 -9.16 17.64 -11.32
C GLY A 108 -9.63 16.60 -10.31
N VAL A 109 -10.36 17.06 -9.29
CA VAL A 109 -11.01 16.19 -8.31
C VAL A 109 -12.04 15.30 -9.02
N LEU A 110 -11.84 13.99 -8.97
CA LEU A 110 -12.77 13.01 -9.52
C LEU A 110 -14.05 12.97 -8.71
N LYS A 111 -15.18 12.70 -9.37
CA LYS A 111 -16.45 12.44 -8.67
C LYS A 111 -16.40 11.09 -7.98
N ASP A 112 -17.21 10.90 -6.93
CA ASP A 112 -17.26 9.63 -6.18
C ASP A 112 -17.61 8.41 -7.06
N GLU A 113 -18.36 8.62 -8.14
CA GLU A 113 -18.72 7.59 -9.14
C GLU A 113 -17.53 7.16 -10.01
N GLU A 114 -16.47 7.96 -10.06
CA GLU A 114 -15.26 7.75 -10.88
C GLU A 114 -14.04 7.38 -10.01
N ALA A 115 -14.10 7.63 -8.71
CA ALA A 115 -13.07 7.25 -7.76
C ALA A 115 -13.12 5.74 -7.48
N LEU A 116 -11.98 5.07 -7.71
CA LEU A 116 -11.85 3.63 -7.55
C LEU A 116 -11.12 3.28 -6.25
N SER A 117 -11.46 2.12 -5.71
CA SER A 117 -10.88 1.54 -4.51
C SER A 117 -10.60 0.05 -4.72
N LEU A 118 -9.54 -0.45 -4.09
CA LEU A 118 -9.28 -1.88 -3.96
C LEU A 118 -9.78 -2.40 -2.61
N ASP A 119 -10.68 -3.38 -2.67
CA ASP A 119 -11.13 -4.15 -1.52
C ASP A 119 -10.58 -5.58 -1.57
N SER A 120 -9.68 -5.92 -0.63
CA SER A 120 -9.07 -7.25 -0.53
C SER A 120 -9.76 -8.17 0.50
N THR A 121 -10.97 -7.81 0.95
CA THR A 121 -11.70 -8.52 2.00
C THR A 121 -12.01 -9.95 1.59
N PHE A 122 -12.63 -10.16 0.43
CA PHE A 122 -13.05 -11.47 -0.06
C PHE A 122 -12.09 -12.07 -1.08
N TYR A 123 -11.57 -11.25 -1.99
CA TYR A 123 -10.59 -11.67 -3.00
C TYR A 123 -9.35 -10.80 -2.88
N GLY A 124 -8.19 -11.42 -2.73
CA GLY A 124 -6.93 -10.70 -2.67
C GLY A 124 -5.74 -11.65 -2.65
N ASN A 125 -4.55 -11.08 -2.82
CA ASN A 125 -3.30 -11.85 -2.77
C ASN A 125 -2.64 -11.76 -1.37
N VAL A 126 -1.37 -12.15 -1.27
CA VAL A 126 -0.61 -12.11 -0.02
C VAL A 126 -0.49 -10.69 0.58
N GLY A 127 -0.59 -9.64 -0.23
CA GLY A 127 -0.52 -8.24 0.20
C GLY A 127 -1.58 -7.86 1.23
N ARG A 128 -2.71 -8.56 1.27
CA ARG A 128 -3.78 -8.35 2.27
C ARG A 128 -3.36 -8.61 3.73
N PHE A 129 -2.21 -9.28 3.93
CA PHE A 129 -1.65 -9.56 5.26
C PHE A 129 -0.55 -8.58 5.69
N ILE A 130 -0.21 -7.59 4.87
CA ILE A 130 0.74 -6.54 5.28
C ILE A 130 0.05 -5.69 6.33
N ASN A 131 0.66 -5.56 7.52
CA ASN A 131 0.08 -4.80 8.62
C ASN A 131 0.49 -3.32 8.59
N HIS A 132 -0.29 -2.53 9.34
CA HIS A 132 0.00 -1.12 9.52
C HIS A 132 1.24 -0.85 10.39
N ARG A 133 2.06 0.12 9.98
CA ARG A 133 3.00 0.85 10.87
C ARG A 133 2.99 2.35 10.60
N CYS A 134 2.90 3.17 11.65
CA CYS A 134 2.91 4.62 11.52
C CYS A 134 4.32 5.16 11.24
N TYR A 135 4.48 6.01 10.22
CA TYR A 135 5.68 6.81 9.90
C TYR A 135 6.99 6.06 9.60
N ASP A 136 7.29 4.95 10.26
CA ASP A 136 8.51 4.14 10.11
C ASP A 136 8.25 2.76 9.51
N ALA A 137 7.18 2.64 8.73
CA ALA A 137 6.89 1.52 7.85
C ALA A 137 8.07 1.22 6.91
N ASN A 138 8.27 -0.06 6.59
CA ASN A 138 9.37 -0.50 5.73
C ASN A 138 8.95 -0.67 4.26
N LEU A 139 7.67 -0.49 3.94
CA LEU A 139 7.14 -0.46 2.59
C LEU A 139 6.57 0.91 2.22
N VAL A 140 6.59 1.19 0.92
CA VAL A 140 5.86 2.27 0.26
C VAL A 140 5.09 1.68 -0.92
N GLU A 141 3.85 2.11 -1.06
CA GLU A 141 3.00 1.88 -2.22
C GLU A 141 3.42 2.80 -3.36
N ILE A 142 3.62 2.22 -4.55
CA ILE A 142 3.91 2.97 -5.76
C ILE A 142 2.96 2.49 -6.86
N PRO A 143 2.15 3.38 -7.45
CA PRO A 143 1.41 3.05 -8.66
C PRO A 143 2.30 2.68 -9.83
N VAL A 144 1.89 1.65 -10.54
CA VAL A 144 2.59 1.14 -11.72
C VAL A 144 1.61 0.95 -12.86
N GLU A 145 1.85 1.67 -13.96
CA GLU A 145 1.16 1.42 -15.23
C GLU A 145 1.92 0.33 -15.98
N VAL A 146 1.22 -0.77 -16.28
CA VAL A 146 1.69 -1.83 -17.17
C VAL A 146 0.86 -1.80 -18.46
N GLU A 147 1.19 -2.64 -19.44
CA GLU A 147 0.42 -2.67 -20.69
C GLU A 147 -0.97 -3.26 -20.44
N THR A 148 -1.99 -2.41 -20.39
CA THR A 148 -3.38 -2.79 -20.28
C THR A 148 -4.17 -2.22 -21.47
N PRO A 149 -5.24 -2.89 -21.93
CA PRO A 149 -6.15 -2.32 -22.92
C PRO A 149 -6.83 -1.03 -22.43
N ASP A 150 -6.90 -0.86 -21.11
CA ASP A 150 -7.52 0.27 -20.43
C ASP A 150 -6.49 0.99 -19.53
N HIS A 151 -6.19 2.25 -19.86
CA HIS A 151 -5.18 3.07 -19.17
C HIS A 151 -5.65 3.60 -17.81
N HIS A 152 -6.87 3.28 -17.36
CA HIS A 152 -7.43 3.79 -16.11
C HIS A 152 -6.99 3.00 -14.86
N TYR A 153 -6.25 1.89 -15.01
CA TYR A 153 -5.89 1.04 -13.87
C TYR A 153 -4.39 1.06 -13.59
N TYR A 154 -4.03 1.61 -12.42
CA TYR A 154 -2.70 1.44 -11.86
C TYR A 154 -2.63 0.16 -11.02
N HIS A 155 -1.55 -0.58 -11.19
CA HIS A 155 -1.17 -1.65 -10.27
C HIS A 155 -0.51 -1.02 -9.04
N LEU A 156 -1.06 -1.25 -7.84
CA LEU A 156 -0.44 -0.78 -6.60
C LEU A 156 0.66 -1.75 -6.17
N ALA A 157 1.92 -1.36 -6.34
CA ALA A 157 3.06 -2.20 -6.01
C ALA A 157 3.78 -1.72 -4.75
N PHE A 158 4.13 -2.65 -3.87
CA PHE A 158 4.93 -2.36 -2.68
C PHE A 158 6.42 -2.49 -2.96
N PHE A 159 7.16 -1.47 -2.54
CA PHE A 159 8.61 -1.44 -2.58
C PHE A 159 9.18 -1.15 -1.20
N THR A 160 10.36 -1.71 -0.90
CA THR A 160 11.02 -1.45 0.38
C THR A 160 11.58 -0.02 0.44
N THR A 161 11.36 0.69 1.56
CA THR A 161 11.88 2.06 1.78
C THR A 161 13.28 2.08 2.37
N LYS A 162 13.72 0.94 2.91
CA LYS A 162 15.01 0.67 3.54
C LYS A 162 15.41 -0.78 3.32
N LYS A 163 16.61 -1.15 3.76
CA LYS A 163 16.98 -2.56 3.91
C LYS A 163 16.03 -3.22 4.91
N VAL A 164 15.53 -4.41 4.58
CA VAL A 164 14.66 -5.24 5.44
C VAL A 164 15.38 -6.55 5.70
N GLU A 165 15.54 -6.92 6.97
CA GLU A 165 16.23 -8.16 7.33
C GLU A 165 15.33 -9.39 7.13
N ALA A 166 15.94 -10.56 6.95
CA ALA A 166 15.19 -11.81 6.92
C ALA A 166 14.36 -11.99 8.19
N PHE A 167 13.13 -12.46 8.04
CA PHE A 167 12.11 -12.62 9.08
C PHE A 167 11.56 -11.32 9.70
N GLU A 168 11.95 -10.14 9.22
CA GLU A 168 11.33 -8.87 9.60
C GLU A 168 9.90 -8.77 9.01
N GLU A 169 8.95 -8.30 9.82
CA GLU A 169 7.58 -8.03 9.37
C GLU A 169 7.57 -6.90 8.34
N LEU A 170 6.89 -7.13 7.23
CA LEU A 170 6.64 -6.15 6.19
C LEU A 170 5.42 -5.32 6.60
N THR A 171 5.59 -4.01 6.63
CA THR A 171 4.60 -3.07 7.15
C THR A 171 4.47 -1.85 6.25
N TRP A 172 3.25 -1.34 6.17
CA TRP A 172 2.87 -0.19 5.35
C TRP A 172 2.12 0.84 6.20
N ASP A 173 2.26 2.12 5.86
CA ASP A 173 1.48 3.17 6.50
C ASP A 173 0.15 3.31 5.77
N TYR A 174 -0.97 2.97 6.43
CA TYR A 174 -2.29 2.96 5.79
C TYR A 174 -2.85 4.36 5.53
N GLY A 175 -2.13 5.43 5.91
CA GLY A 175 -2.62 6.80 5.78
C GLY A 175 -3.82 7.11 6.68
N ILE A 176 -4.11 6.25 7.66
CA ILE A 176 -5.24 6.44 8.57
C ILE A 176 -4.98 7.61 9.51
N ASP A 177 -5.91 8.56 9.51
CA ASP A 177 -6.07 9.53 10.57
C ASP A 177 -6.92 8.92 11.69
N PHE A 178 -6.29 8.63 12.82
CA PHE A 178 -6.95 8.00 13.97
C PHE A 178 -7.80 8.99 14.79
N ASP A 179 -7.71 10.29 14.50
CA ASP A 179 -8.47 11.36 15.18
C ASP A 179 -9.70 11.82 14.36
N ASP A 180 -9.97 11.22 13.19
CA ASP A 180 -11.11 11.57 12.34
C ASP A 180 -12.41 10.86 12.77
N ASP A 181 -13.20 11.56 13.59
CA ASP A 181 -14.52 11.10 14.04
C ASP A 181 -15.58 11.05 12.92
N LYS A 182 -15.28 11.52 11.70
CA LYS A 182 -16.23 11.53 10.57
C LYS A 182 -16.20 10.24 9.76
N GLN A 183 -15.20 9.38 9.95
CA GLN A 183 -15.17 8.11 9.22
C GLN A 183 -16.29 7.18 9.72
N PRO A 184 -17.06 6.57 8.82
CA PRO A 184 -18.17 5.69 9.20
C PRO A 184 -17.69 4.46 9.98
N VAL A 185 -16.45 4.02 9.76
CA VAL A 185 -15.81 2.91 10.48
C VAL A 185 -14.82 3.46 11.50
N LYS A 186 -15.01 3.17 12.79
CA LYS A 186 -14.01 3.48 13.82
C LYS A 186 -12.70 2.79 13.47
N ALA A 187 -11.63 3.58 13.34
CA ALA A 187 -10.28 3.06 13.18
C ALA A 187 -9.93 2.07 14.32
N PHE A 188 -9.21 1.00 13.97
CA PHE A 188 -8.69 0.04 14.95
C PHE A 188 -7.72 0.72 15.94
N THR A 189 -7.54 0.11 17.11
CA THR A 189 -6.47 0.56 18.03
C THR A 189 -5.11 0.19 17.46
N CYS A 190 -4.27 1.18 17.14
CA CYS A 190 -2.97 0.92 16.52
C CYS A 190 -1.98 0.22 17.48
N LEU A 191 -1.54 -0.98 17.10
CA LEU A 191 -0.57 -1.81 17.84
C LEU A 191 0.78 -1.94 17.10
N CYS A 192 1.15 -0.97 16.26
CA CYS A 192 2.30 -1.10 15.34
C CYS A 192 3.71 -1.07 15.99
N GLY A 193 3.78 -0.80 17.30
CA GLY A 193 5.04 -0.70 18.04
C GLY A 193 5.91 0.53 17.73
N SER A 194 5.54 1.37 16.75
CA SER A 194 6.30 2.57 16.38
C SER A 194 6.45 3.55 17.54
N ARG A 195 7.62 4.18 17.65
CA ARG A 195 7.87 5.28 18.58
C ARG A 195 7.09 6.55 18.22
N TYR A 196 6.65 6.65 16.97
CA TYR A 196 5.90 7.79 16.42
C TYR A 196 4.42 7.47 16.21
N CYS A 197 3.90 6.41 16.82
CA CYS A 197 2.54 5.91 16.59
C CYS A 197 1.45 7.00 16.76
N ARG A 198 0.63 7.20 15.72
CA ARG A 198 -0.52 8.15 15.71
C ARG A 198 -1.58 7.79 16.75
N GLY A 199 -1.80 6.50 16.98
CA GLY A 199 -2.80 6.01 17.95
C GLY A 199 -2.36 6.09 19.42
N ARG A 200 -1.11 6.44 19.74
CA ARG A 200 -0.72 6.68 21.14
C ARG A 200 -1.25 8.05 21.54
N ARG A 201 -2.27 8.08 22.42
CA ARG A 201 -2.65 9.30 23.15
C ARG A 201 -1.40 9.86 23.84
N HIS A 202 -0.81 10.91 23.29
CA HIS A 202 0.24 11.64 23.99
C HIS A 202 -0.38 12.21 25.28
N PRO A 203 0.23 12.01 26.46
CA PRO A 203 -0.27 12.65 27.67
C PRO A 203 -0.25 14.16 27.43
N ARG A 204 -1.44 14.78 27.42
CA ARG A 204 -1.59 16.23 27.45
C ARG A 204 -0.67 16.75 28.55
N LYS A 205 0.30 17.59 28.21
CA LYS A 205 1.08 18.33 29.22
C LYS A 205 0.06 18.96 30.16
N ARG A 206 -0.02 18.48 31.41
CA ARG A 206 -0.83 19.13 32.44
C ARG A 206 -0.38 20.59 32.46
N GLY A 207 -1.23 21.49 31.96
CA GLY A 207 -1.03 22.91 32.13
C GLY A 207 -0.83 23.15 33.63
N LYS A 208 0.30 23.76 33.99
CA LYS A 208 0.51 24.22 35.36
C LYS A 208 -0.69 25.09 35.71
N ALA A 209 -1.50 24.65 36.66
CA ALA A 209 -2.50 25.51 37.27
C ALA A 209 -1.74 26.73 37.80
N ALA A 210 -2.04 27.91 37.25
CA ALA A 210 -1.56 29.16 37.81
C ALA A 210 -2.22 29.31 39.17
N ALA A 211 -1.43 29.16 40.23
CA ALA A 211 -1.83 29.54 41.57
C ALA A 211 -1.97 31.07 41.60
N LYS A 212 -3.18 31.56 41.84
CA LYS A 212 -3.46 32.85 42.45
C LYS A 212 -4.68 32.69 43.35
#